data_AF-A0A562R751-F1
#
_entry.id   AF-A0A562R751-F1
#
_cell.length_a   1.000
_cell.length_b   1.000
_cell.length_c   1.000
_cell.angle_alpha   90.00
_cell.angle_beta   90.00
_cell.angle_gamma   90.00
#
_symmetry.space_group_name_H-M   'P 1'
#
loop_
_entity.id
_entity.type
_entity.pdbx_description
1 polymer ?
#
loop_
_entity_poly.entity_id
_entity_poly.type
_entity_poly.pdbx_seq_one_letter_code
_entity_poly.pdbx_strand_id
1 'polypeptide(L)' 'MAAGRPGRVKSLLEGFGYTKPDYALKRRLMALMLLHQASDLNSHICIEGWQERADDLVELQELIWAE' A
#
# COMPACT_ATOMS: atom_id res chain seq x y z
N MET A 1 -6.39 2.42 7.94
CA MET A 1 -6.98 1.53 6.91
C MET A 1 -5.93 0.47 6.56
N ALA A 2 -6.22 -0.59 5.79
CA ALA A 2 -5.35 -1.79 5.68
C ALA A 2 -3.90 -1.56 5.21
N ALA A 3 -3.56 -0.37 4.68
CA ALA A 3 -2.23 -0.01 4.22
C ALA A 3 -1.15 -0.31 5.27
N GLY A 4 -0.16 -1.11 4.87
CA GLY A 4 0.93 -1.50 5.75
C GLY A 4 0.63 -2.66 6.70
N ARG A 5 -0.51 -3.35 6.54
CA ARG A 5 -0.81 -4.62 7.23
C ARG A 5 -0.86 -5.75 6.19
N PRO A 6 0.25 -6.44 5.91
CA PRO A 6 0.37 -7.38 4.78
C PRO A 6 -0.78 -8.38 4.69
N GLY A 7 -1.12 -9.05 5.80
CA GLY A 7 -2.21 -10.02 5.82
C GLY A 7 -3.60 -9.44 5.47
N ARG A 8 -3.88 -8.17 5.82
CA ARG A 8 -5.16 -7.53 5.47
C ARG A 8 -5.18 -7.05 4.02
N VAL A 9 -4.06 -6.52 3.52
CA VAL A 9 -3.91 -6.13 2.11
C VAL A 9 -4.06 -7.36 1.21
N LYS A 10 -3.41 -8.47 1.57
CA LYS A 10 -3.51 -9.73 0.86
C LYS A 10 -4.95 -10.25 0.81
N SER A 11 -5.62 -10.41 1.95
CA SER A 11 -7.01 -10.91 1.96
C SER A 11 -7.97 -10.00 1.19
N LEU A 12 -7.75 -8.68 1.21
CA LEU A 12 -8.53 -7.73 0.41
C LEU A 12 -8.33 -7.99 -1.09
N LEU A 13 -7.07 -8.02 -1.56
CA LEU A 13 -6.75 -8.22 -2.97
C LEU A 13 -7.21 -9.58 -3.48
N GLU A 14 -6.98 -10.65 -2.71
CA GLU A 14 -7.47 -12.00 -3.01
C GLU A 14 -9.01 -12.03 -3.10
N GLY A 15 -9.71 -11.35 -2.19
CA GLY A 15 -11.18 -11.23 -2.22
C GLY A 15 -11.73 -10.57 -3.48
N PHE A 16 -10.95 -9.73 -4.14
CA PHE A 16 -11.28 -9.12 -5.44
C PHE A 16 -10.70 -9.89 -6.65
N GLY A 17 -10.06 -11.04 -6.44
CA GLY A 17 -9.45 -11.84 -7.50
C GLY A 17 -8.05 -11.39 -7.94
N TYR A 18 -7.43 -10.45 -7.23
CA TYR A 18 -6.06 -10.00 -7.47
C TYR A 18 -5.06 -10.85 -6.69
N THR A 19 -4.88 -12.10 -7.11
CA THR A 19 -3.95 -13.04 -6.45
C THR A 19 -2.48 -12.68 -6.60
N LYS A 20 -2.12 -11.94 -7.66
CA LYS A 20 -0.78 -11.40 -7.87
C LYS A 20 -0.88 -9.97 -8.41
N PRO A 21 -0.88 -8.95 -7.55
CA PRO A 21 -0.98 -7.56 -7.99
C PRO A 21 0.26 -7.18 -8.80
N ASP A 22 0.06 -6.80 -10.06
CA ASP A 22 1.13 -6.32 -10.91
C ASP A 22 1.56 -4.90 -10.53
N TYR A 23 2.72 -4.47 -11.05
CA TYR A 23 3.25 -3.12 -10.79
C TYR A 23 2.24 -2.02 -11.14
N ALA A 24 1.53 -2.18 -12.25
CA ALA A 24 0.56 -1.20 -12.71
C ALA A 24 -0.61 -1.03 -11.73
N LEU A 25 -1.11 -2.12 -11.15
CA LEU A 25 -2.16 -2.12 -10.14
C LEU A 25 -1.65 -1.47 -8.85
N LYS A 26 -0.49 -1.90 -8.34
CA LYS A 26 0.12 -1.30 -7.15
C LYS A 26 0.30 0.21 -7.30
N ARG A 27 0.74 0.67 -8.48
CA ARG A 27 0.90 2.10 -8.80
C ARG A 27 -0.42 2.87 -8.80
N ARG A 28 -1.48 2.28 -9.36
CA ARG A 28 -2.84 2.87 -9.35
C ARG A 28 -3.39 2.98 -7.93
N LEU A 29 -3.22 1.93 -7.12
CA LEU A 29 -3.63 1.92 -5.72
C LEU A 29 -2.84 2.95 -4.89
N MET A 30 -1.54 3.07 -5.12
CA MET A 30 -0.70 4.09 -4.50
C MET A 30 -1.17 5.51 -4.87
N ALA A 31 -1.46 5.77 -6.15
CA ALA A 31 -1.98 7.05 -6.61
C ALA A 31 -3.34 7.37 -5.97
N LEU A 32 -4.26 6.41 -5.91
CA LEU A 32 -5.55 6.58 -5.22
C LEU A 32 -5.37 6.88 -3.74
N MET A 33 -4.45 6.19 -3.07
CA MET A 33 -4.12 6.46 -1.67
C MET A 33 -3.51 7.85 -1.48
N LEU A 34 -2.68 8.35 -2.41
CA LEU A 34 -2.10 9.70 -2.27
C LEU A 34 -3.07 10.83 -2.61
N LEU A 35 -3.96 10.62 -3.59
CA LEU A 35 -4.88 11.65 -4.09
C LEU A 35 -6.20 11.73 -3.32
N HIS A 36 -6.46 10.78 -2.43
CA HIS A 36 -7.68 10.81 -1.63
C HIS A 36 -7.63 11.95 -0.60
N GLN A 37 -8.68 12.78 -0.54
CA GLN A 37 -8.73 13.98 0.30
C GLN A 37 -8.51 13.71 1.79
N ALA A 38 -8.91 12.53 2.28
CA ALA A 38 -8.71 12.13 3.67
C ALA A 38 -7.37 11.41 3.91
N SER A 39 -6.44 11.44 2.95
CA SER A 39 -5.17 10.74 3.10
C SER A 39 -4.20 11.49 3.97
N ASP A 40 -4.04 10.95 5.18
CA ASP A 40 -2.90 11.25 6.05
C ASP A 40 -1.98 10.02 6.04
N LEU A 41 -0.86 10.11 5.34
CA LEU A 41 0.12 9.02 5.21
C LEU A 41 0.59 8.51 6.58
N ASN A 42 0.79 9.41 7.55
CA ASN A 42 1.26 9.03 8.89
C ASN A 42 0.19 8.29 9.68
N SER A 43 -1.09 8.64 9.50
CA SER A 43 -2.21 7.93 10.13
C SER A 43 -2.63 6.67 9.36
N HIS A 44 -2.31 6.58 8.06
CA HIS A 44 -2.81 5.53 7.17
C HIS A 44 -1.84 4.37 7.00
N ILE A 45 -0.53 4.62 7.02
CA ILE A 45 0.49 3.57 6.90
C ILE A 45 0.77 2.96 8.27
N CYS A 46 0.30 1.74 8.47
CA CYS A 46 0.45 1.00 9.74
C CYS A 46 1.77 0.20 9.82
N ILE A 47 2.85 0.69 9.21
CA ILE A 47 4.19 0.09 9.31
C ILE A 47 5.04 1.01 10.19
N GLU A 48 5.55 0.49 11.29
CA GLU A 48 6.44 1.26 12.16
C GLU A 48 7.75 1.61 11.42
N GLY A 49 8.18 2.88 11.54
CA GLY A 49 9.41 3.38 10.93
C GLY A 49 9.42 3.33 9.40
N TRP A 50 8.27 3.31 8.74
CA TRP A 50 8.20 3.14 7.28
C TRP A 50 8.96 4.23 6.51
N GLN A 51 9.06 5.44 7.07
CA GLN A 51 9.77 6.57 6.49
C GLN A 51 11.28 6.32 6.35
N GLU A 52 11.85 5.44 7.19
CA GLU A 52 13.27 5.06 7.15
C GLU A 52 13.50 3.82 6.27
N ARG A 53 12.42 3.20 5.76
CA ARG A 53 12.45 1.93 5.02
C ARG A 53 12.16 2.08 3.53
N ALA A 54 11.87 3.30 3.08
CA ALA A 54 11.59 3.61 1.69
C ALA A 54 12.14 5.00 1.36
N ASP A 55 13.07 5.06 0.41
CA ASP A 55 13.68 6.31 -0.06
C ASP A 55 12.83 7.00 -1.13
N ASP A 56 11.92 6.26 -1.78
CA ASP A 56 11.02 6.78 -2.79
C ASP A 56 9.61 6.14 -2.76
N LEU A 57 8.72 6.66 -3.61
CA LEU A 57 7.34 6.19 -3.71
C LEU A 57 7.20 4.78 -4.30
N VAL A 58 8.19 4.30 -5.05
CA VAL A 58 8.20 2.95 -5.62
C VAL A 58 8.57 1.94 -4.54
N GLU A 59 9.59 2.22 -3.74
CA GLU A 59 9.94 1.41 -2.58
C GLU A 59 8.80 1.39 -1.56
N LEU A 60 8.17 2.55 -1.31
CA LEU A 60 7.00 2.63 -0.43
C LEU A 60 5.81 1.84 -0.97
N GLN A 61 5.59 1.85 -2.29
CA GLN A 61 4.58 1.03 -2.94
C GLN A 61 4.83 -0.45 -2.65
N GLU A 62 6.05 -0.93 -2.84
CA GLU A 62 6.38 -2.33 -2.57
C GLU A 62 6.27 -2.64 -1.07
N LEU A 63 6.62 -1.72 -0.18
CA LEU A 63 6.49 -1.89 1.26
C LEU A 63 5.02 -2.01 1.71
N ILE A 64 4.10 -1.23 1.12
CA ILE A 64 2.68 -1.21 1.49
C ILE A 64 1.87 -2.33 0.84
N TRP A 65 2.16 -2.63 -0.43
CA TRP A 65 1.44 -3.60 -1.26
C TRP A 65 2.22 -4.90 -1.45
N ALA A 66 3.22 -5.18 -0.61
CA ALA A 66 3.87 -6.48 -0.49
C ALA A 66 2.85 -7.54 -0.03
N GLU A 67 3.04 -8.77 -0.54
CA GLU A 67 2.24 -9.96 -0.20
C GLU A 67 2.38 -10.40 1.27
#